data_AF-K4A456-F1
#
_entry.id   AF-K4A456-F1
#
_cell.length_a   1.000
_cell.length_b   1.000
_cell.length_c   1.000
_cell.angle_alpha   90.00
_cell.angle_beta   90.00
_cell.angle_gamma   90.00
#
_symmetry.space_group_name_H-M   'P 1'
#
loop_
_entity.id
_entity.type
_entity.pdbx_description
1 polymer ?
#
loop_
_entity_poly.entity_id
_entity_poly.type
_entity_poly.pdbx_seq_one_letter_code
_entity_poly.pdbx_strand_id
1 'polypeptide(L)'
;MVGYGRRYPVRVHHRGASIVAHKANNRFIGCMQGFDDWFGRGRANPNVLAGAIVGGPNCRDEFRDDRGNYMQTEACTYNTAPMVGVFARLHRLAAATAAPEGCGRGTADEAAECR
;
A
#
# COMPACT_ATOMS: atom_id res chain seq x y z
N MET A 1 3.36 -4.46 -0.78
CA MET A 1 2.40 -3.37 -1.04
C MET A 1 1.13 -3.99 -1.59
N VAL A 2 -0.02 -3.62 -1.04
CA VAL A 2 -1.33 -4.17 -1.44
C VAL A 2 -1.70 -3.65 -2.84
N GLY A 3 -2.16 -4.55 -3.72
CA GLY A 3 -2.59 -4.22 -5.08
C GLY A 3 -1.46 -3.97 -6.10
N TYR A 4 -0.20 -4.18 -5.72
CA TYR A 4 0.95 -3.97 -6.60
C TYR A 4 1.74 -5.27 -6.84
N GLY A 5 2.10 -5.54 -8.10
CA GLY A 5 2.84 -6.73 -8.53
C GLY A 5 1.96 -7.97 -8.72
N ARG A 6 2.57 -9.07 -9.16
CA ARG A 6 1.86 -10.34 -9.48
C ARG A 6 1.32 -11.06 -8.24
N ARG A 7 1.89 -10.79 -7.06
CA ARG A 7 1.46 -11.32 -5.76
C ARG A 7 1.53 -10.20 -4.73
N TYR A 8 0.46 -10.02 -3.97
CA TYR A 8 0.36 -9.03 -2.90
C TYR A 8 -0.52 -9.57 -1.76
N PRO A 9 -0.43 -9.02 -0.52
CA PRO A 9 -1.29 -9.43 0.59
C PRO A 9 -2.76 -9.14 0.28
N VAL A 10 -3.62 -10.17 0.37
CA VAL A 10 -5.06 -10.07 0.11
C VAL A 10 -5.90 -10.20 1.38
N ARG A 11 -5.30 -10.55 2.53
CA ARG A 11 -5.99 -10.69 3.82
C ARG A 11 -5.45 -9.69 4.86
N VAL A 12 -5.34 -8.43 4.45
CA VAL A 12 -4.87 -7.31 5.28
C VAL A 12 -5.74 -7.12 6.52
N HIS A 13 -5.13 -6.92 7.68
CA HIS A 13 -5.78 -6.55 8.94
C HIS A 13 -6.30 -5.11 8.86
N HIS A 14 -7.44 -4.93 8.19
CA HIS A 14 -8.08 -3.63 7.99
C HIS A 14 -9.61 -3.80 7.87
N ARG A 15 -10.37 -3.20 8.79
CA ARG A 15 -11.84 -3.37 8.88
C ARG A 15 -12.55 -2.99 7.59
N GLY A 16 -12.29 -1.79 7.07
CA GLY A 16 -12.88 -1.31 5.83
C GLY A 16 -12.47 -2.10 4.58
N ALA A 17 -11.36 -2.86 4.64
CA ALA A 17 -10.98 -3.73 3.53
C ALA A 17 -11.73 -5.07 3.59
N SER A 18 -11.92 -5.60 4.80
CA SER A 18 -12.51 -6.91 5.07
C SER A 18 -14.03 -6.98 4.93
N ILE A 19 -14.74 -5.87 5.16
CA ILE A 19 -16.21 -5.81 5.13
C ILE A 19 -16.67 -5.48 3.71
N VAL A 20 -17.75 -6.12 3.25
CA VAL A 20 -18.31 -5.86 1.91
C VAL A 20 -18.59 -4.36 1.71
N ALA A 21 -18.22 -3.82 0.56
CA ALA A 21 -18.54 -2.44 0.23
C ALA A 21 -20.05 -2.23 0.07
N HIS A 22 -20.52 -1.05 0.46
CA HIS A 22 -21.91 -0.62 0.28
C HIS A 22 -22.38 -0.76 -1.19
N LYS A 23 -21.50 -0.41 -2.14
CA LYS A 23 -21.76 -0.56 -3.59
C LYS A 23 -22.11 -1.98 -4.02
N ALA A 24 -21.56 -2.99 -3.33
CA ALA A 24 -21.82 -4.40 -3.63
C ALA A 24 -22.98 -4.97 -2.79
N ASN A 25 -23.18 -4.45 -1.58
CA ASN A 25 -24.30 -4.83 -0.73
C ASN A 25 -24.78 -3.62 0.07
N ASN A 26 -25.94 -3.12 -0.31
CA ASN A 26 -26.54 -1.93 0.27
C ASN A 26 -27.30 -2.19 1.58
N ARG A 27 -27.28 -3.44 2.09
CA ARG A 27 -27.94 -3.78 3.35
C ARG A 27 -27.32 -2.99 4.50
N PHE A 28 -28.15 -2.60 5.46
CA PHE A 28 -27.66 -2.10 6.73
C PHE A 28 -26.82 -3.19 7.41
N ILE A 29 -25.62 -2.81 7.85
CA ILE A 29 -24.72 -3.67 8.63
C ILE A 29 -24.67 -3.08 10.04
N GLY A 30 -25.13 -3.86 11.03
CA GLY A 30 -25.10 -3.43 12.42
C GLY A 30 -23.68 -3.25 12.97
N CYS A 31 -23.56 -2.58 14.12
CA CYS A 31 -22.28 -2.15 14.69
C CYS A 31 -21.21 -3.24 14.79
N MET A 32 -21.56 -4.44 15.26
CA MET A 32 -20.65 -5.59 15.34
C MET A 32 -20.81 -6.57 14.18
N GLN A 33 -21.93 -6.53 13.47
CA GLN A 33 -22.22 -7.47 12.40
C GLN A 33 -21.14 -7.48 11.32
N GLY A 34 -20.56 -6.31 11.00
CA GLY A 34 -19.42 -6.19 10.09
C GLY A 34 -18.22 -7.06 10.51
N PHE A 35 -17.92 -7.06 11.80
CA PHE A 35 -16.84 -7.81 12.38
C PHE A 35 -17.16 -9.32 12.41
N ASP A 36 -18.33 -9.67 12.94
CA ASP A 36 -18.76 -11.06 13.11
C ASP A 36 -18.91 -11.79 11.77
N ASP A 37 -19.58 -11.15 10.82
CA ASP A 37 -19.87 -11.78 9.54
C ASP A 37 -18.63 -11.78 8.64
N TRP A 38 -17.79 -10.73 8.59
CA TRP A 38 -16.75 -10.60 7.55
C TRP A 38 -15.30 -10.57 8.07
N PHE A 39 -15.01 -9.89 9.18
CA PHE A 39 -13.63 -9.68 9.61
C PHE A 39 -12.91 -11.01 9.91
N GLY A 40 -13.59 -11.98 10.51
CA GLY A 40 -13.01 -13.30 10.81
C GLY A 40 -12.85 -14.24 9.61
N ARG A 41 -13.39 -13.92 8.42
CA ARG A 41 -13.43 -14.87 7.29
C ARG A 41 -12.05 -15.21 6.75
N GLY A 42 -11.78 -16.50 6.50
CA GLY A 42 -10.53 -16.95 5.86
C GLY A 42 -10.35 -16.54 4.38
N ARG A 43 -11.33 -15.82 3.79
CA ARG A 43 -11.29 -15.37 2.39
C ARG A 43 -10.53 -14.05 2.24
N ALA A 44 -10.13 -13.74 1.01
CA ALA A 44 -9.56 -12.45 0.64
C ALA A 44 -10.50 -11.28 1.01
N ASN A 45 -9.92 -10.12 1.28
CA ASN A 45 -10.64 -8.88 1.53
C ASN A 45 -11.47 -8.50 0.28
N PRO A 46 -12.77 -8.21 0.41
CA PRO A 46 -13.61 -7.78 -0.70
C PRO A 46 -13.16 -6.45 -1.31
N ASN A 47 -12.54 -5.58 -0.52
CA ASN A 47 -12.04 -4.29 -1.00
C ASN A 47 -10.51 -4.30 -0.97
N VAL A 48 -9.89 -4.06 -2.13
CA VAL A 48 -8.43 -3.96 -2.24
C VAL A 48 -8.00 -2.61 -1.66
N LEU A 49 -7.19 -2.65 -0.58
CA LEU A 49 -6.61 -1.47 0.04
C LEU A 49 -5.36 -1.01 -0.74
N ALA A 50 -5.55 -0.58 -1.97
CA ALA A 50 -4.48 -0.29 -2.91
C ALA A 50 -3.44 0.70 -2.34
N GLY A 51 -2.15 0.38 -2.54
CA GLY A 51 -1.03 1.22 -2.09
C GLY A 51 -0.64 1.04 -0.62
N ALA A 52 -1.41 0.30 0.18
CA ALA A 52 -1.06 0.08 1.58
C ALA A 52 0.25 -0.71 1.74
N ILE A 53 1.09 -0.24 2.66
CA ILE A 53 2.24 -0.97 3.17
C ILE A 53 1.83 -1.68 4.46
N VAL A 54 1.99 -3.00 4.47
CA VAL A 54 1.71 -3.84 5.65
C VAL A 54 2.93 -3.93 6.55
N GLY A 55 2.77 -4.42 7.79
CA GLY A 55 3.87 -4.61 8.75
C GLY A 55 5.07 -5.39 8.19
N GLY A 56 4.83 -6.40 7.35
CA GLY A 56 5.88 -7.11 6.62
C GLY A 56 6.26 -8.46 7.24
N PRO A 57 7.32 -9.12 6.73
CA PRO A 57 7.74 -10.45 7.17
C PRO A 57 8.38 -10.43 8.56
N ASN A 58 8.56 -11.61 9.15
CA ASN A 58 9.36 -11.78 10.37
C ASN A 58 10.88 -11.76 10.08
N CYS A 59 11.70 -11.96 11.11
CA CYS A 59 13.16 -11.98 11.01
C CYS A 59 13.75 -13.14 10.18
N ARG A 60 12.92 -14.08 9.72
CA ARG A 60 13.30 -15.18 8.81
C ARG A 60 12.76 -14.98 7.40
N ASP A 61 12.33 -13.75 7.08
CA ASP A 61 11.68 -13.38 5.83
C ASP A 61 10.36 -14.13 5.55
N GLU A 62 9.72 -14.69 6.58
CA GLU A 62 8.46 -15.40 6.44
C GLU A 62 7.28 -14.43 6.60
N PHE A 63 6.37 -14.46 5.63
CA PHE A 63 5.14 -13.67 5.63
C PHE A 63 3.91 -14.58 5.56
N ARG A 64 3.00 -14.43 6.52
CA ARG A 64 1.72 -15.12 6.55
C ARG A 64 0.60 -14.12 6.30
N ASP A 65 -0.01 -14.23 5.12
CA ASP A 65 -1.17 -13.41 4.71
C ASP A 65 -2.44 -13.87 5.43
N ASP A 66 -2.53 -13.51 6.70
CA ASP A 66 -3.62 -13.84 7.59
C ASP A 66 -4.11 -12.60 8.32
N ARG A 67 -5.40 -12.28 8.20
CA ARG A 67 -6.01 -11.09 8.80
C ARG A 67 -5.90 -11.07 10.32
N GLY A 68 -5.81 -12.23 10.97
CA GLY A 68 -5.58 -12.32 12.41
C GLY A 68 -4.15 -11.95 12.82
N ASN A 69 -3.19 -12.01 11.88
CA ASN A 69 -1.79 -11.71 12.10
C ASN A 69 -1.52 -10.21 11.90
N TYR A 70 -2.02 -9.38 12.82
CA TYR A 70 -1.88 -7.92 12.74
C TYR A 70 -0.41 -7.49 12.68
N MET A 71 0.48 -8.18 13.39
CA MET A 71 1.93 -7.90 13.38
C MET A 71 2.53 -7.83 11.97
N GLN A 72 2.08 -8.68 11.05
CA GLN A 72 2.57 -8.70 9.67
C GLN A 72 1.63 -8.02 8.68
N THR A 73 0.32 -8.07 8.91
CA THR A 73 -0.71 -7.70 7.92
C THR A 73 -1.43 -6.39 8.22
N GLU A 74 -1.12 -5.70 9.31
CA GLU A 74 -1.68 -4.38 9.63
C GLU A 74 -1.26 -3.34 8.59
N ALA A 75 -2.24 -2.61 8.06
CA ALA A 75 -2.05 -1.50 7.16
C ALA A 75 -2.39 -0.20 7.87
N CYS A 76 -1.37 0.63 8.08
CA CYS A 76 -1.49 1.88 8.82
C CYS A 76 -0.79 3.05 8.14
N THR A 77 -1.16 4.25 8.56
CA THR A 77 -0.58 5.52 8.08
C THR A 77 0.90 5.59 8.41
N TYR A 78 1.31 5.17 9.60
CA TYR A 78 2.73 5.17 10.01
C TYR A 78 3.61 4.23 9.17
N ASN A 79 3.04 3.17 8.57
CA ASN A 79 3.76 2.31 7.63
C ASN A 79 3.88 2.96 6.25
N THR A 80 2.78 3.55 5.77
CA THR A 80 2.68 4.01 4.37
C THR A 80 3.26 5.41 4.17
N ALA A 81 3.04 6.33 5.10
CA ALA A 81 3.47 7.72 5.01
C ALA A 81 4.99 7.91 4.76
N PRO A 82 5.91 7.29 5.52
CA PRO A 82 7.35 7.46 5.28
C PRO A 82 7.77 6.91 3.91
N MET A 83 7.13 5.82 3.45
CA MET A 83 7.46 5.18 2.18
C MET A 83 7.11 6.06 0.97
N VAL A 84 6.07 6.87 1.05
CA VAL A 84 5.69 7.81 -0.03
C VAL A 84 6.85 8.76 -0.36
N GLY A 85 7.52 9.33 0.65
CA GLY A 85 8.65 10.23 0.44
C GLY A 85 9.85 9.53 -0.20
N VAL A 86 10.17 8.32 0.26
CA VAL A 86 11.25 7.49 -0.31
C VAL A 86 10.95 7.17 -1.77
N PHE A 87 9.74 6.72 -2.09
CA PHE A 87 9.34 6.39 -3.45
C PHE A 87 9.38 7.62 -4.37
N ALA A 88 8.93 8.79 -3.91
CA ALA A 88 9.00 10.02 -4.68
C ALA A 88 10.46 10.39 -5.04
N ARG A 89 11.38 10.26 -4.09
CA ARG A 89 12.80 10.50 -4.34
C ARG A 89 13.40 9.50 -5.33
N LEU A 90 13.15 8.21 -5.13
CA LEU A 90 13.65 7.16 -6.03
C LEU A 90 13.09 7.34 -7.44
N HIS A 91 11.80 7.66 -7.57
CA HIS A 91 11.17 7.97 -8.85
C HIS A 91 11.85 9.16 -9.55
N ARG A 92 12.15 10.24 -8.82
CA ARG A 92 12.87 11.40 -9.38
C ARG A 92 14.27 11.04 -9.87
N LEU A 93 14.99 10.21 -9.12
CA LEU A 93 16.34 9.76 -9.49
C LEU A 93 16.31 8.87 -10.73
N ALA A 94 15.39 7.90 -10.78
CA ALA A 94 15.20 7.03 -11.94
C ALA A 94 14.85 7.81 -13.22
N ALA A 95 14.01 8.84 -13.10
CA ALA A 95 13.69 9.73 -14.21
C ALA A 95 14.89 10.58 -14.65
N ALA A 96 15.77 10.98 -13.73
CA ALA A 96 16.99 11.72 -14.06
C ALA A 96 18.04 10.84 -14.76
N THR A 97 18.17 9.57 -14.39
CA THR A 97 19.08 8.61 -15.05
C THR A 97 18.57 8.13 -16.42
N ALA A 98 17.28 8.30 -16.70
CA ALA A 98 16.67 7.96 -17.98
C ALA A 98 16.66 9.14 -18.98
N ALA A 99 17.03 10.35 -18.54
CA ALA A 99 17.20 11.48 -19.45
C ALA A 99 18.51 11.29 -20.23
N PRO A 100 18.51 11.46 -21.56
CA PRO A 100 19.74 11.36 -22.35
C PRO A 100 20.76 12.38 -21.86
N GLU A 101 22.04 11.98 -21.82
CA GLU A 101 23.16 12.84 -21.45
C GLU A 101 23.19 14.07 -22.35
N GLY A 102 22.72 15.20 -21.83
CA GLY A 102 22.59 16.44 -22.61
C GLY A 102 22.08 17.64 -21.82
N CYS A 103 21.49 17.44 -20.64
CA CYS A 103 21.13 18.55 -19.75
C CYS A 103 21.55 18.22 -18.32
N GLY A 104 22.80 18.56 -17.97
CA GLY A 104 23.30 18.48 -16.60
C GLY A 104 22.52 19.45 -15.71
N ARG A 105 21.98 18.97 -14.60
CA ARG A 105 21.30 19.83 -13.62
C ARG A 105 22.35 20.54 -12.77
N GLY A 106 22.57 21.82 -13.06
CA GLY A 106 23.18 22.74 -12.10
C GLY A 106 22.38 22.72 -10.79
N THR A 107 23.09 22.77 -9.67
CA THR A 107 22.51 23.19 -8.40
C THR A 107 21.80 24.53 -8.59
N ALA A 108 20.73 24.76 -7.84
CA ALA A 108 19.88 25.94 -7.98
C ALA A 108 20.64 27.25 -7.68
N ASP A 109 21.40 27.73 -8.67
CA ASP A 109 21.80 29.13 -8.85
C ASP A 109 22.29 29.46 -10.28
N GLU A 110 21.93 28.67 -11.31
CA GLU A 110 22.24 29.08 -12.67
C GLU A 110 21.12 28.71 -13.64
N ALA A 111 20.51 29.75 -14.19
CA ALA A 111 19.56 29.67 -15.29
C ALA A 111 20.29 29.13 -16.54
N ALA A 112 20.21 27.82 -16.76
CA ALA A 112 20.60 27.24 -18.04
C ALA A 112 19.41 27.35 -19.00
N GLU A 113 19.48 28.38 -19.84
CA GLU A 113 18.66 28.59 -21.03
C GLU A 113 18.80 27.38 -21.97
N CYS A 114 17.71 26.65 -22.16
CA CYS A 114 17.63 25.65 -23.22
C CYS A 114 17.19 26.39 -24.49
N ARG A 115 18.11 26.57 -25.45
CA ARG A 115 17.76 26.93 -26.83
C ARG A 115 17.01 25.79 -27.51
#